data_AF-A0A6V8EU06-F1
#
_entry.id   AF-A0A6V8EU06-F1
#
_cell.length_a   1.000
_cell.length_b   1.000
_cell.length_c   1.000
_cell.angle_alpha   90.00
_cell.angle_beta   90.00
_cell.angle_gamma   90.00
#
_symmetry.space_group_name_H-M   'P 1'
#
loop_
_entity.id
_entity.type
_entity.pdbx_description
1 polymer ?
#
loop_
_entity_poly.entity_id
_entity_poly.type
_entity_poly.pdbx_seq_one_letter_code
_entity_poly.pdbx_strand_id
1 'polypeptide(L)'
;MKDNLAVRWWTPVSLRAVVSFGWISLMIALFMCAVSWMRGDDSGLTTAFMVVIANSVIVFILPEDVPARPVPEKFALFLVSGVSMTVLSLSYILHRADSSVGLTLVDYWTAAPSMLVGAAAVIAASRSSRWFMGKASTEEALNGLARSRRH
;
A
#
# COMPACT_ATOMS: atom_id res chain seq x y z
N MET A 1 36.15 -0.17 7.20
CA MET A 1 35.27 -0.98 6.32
C MET A 1 34.31 -0.01 5.64
N LYS A 2 34.34 0.11 4.31
CA LYS A 2 33.30 0.85 3.58
C LYS A 2 32.07 -0.05 3.58
N ASP A 3 31.13 0.20 4.48
CA ASP A 3 29.82 -0.45 4.43
C ASP A 3 29.21 -0.14 3.07
N ASN A 4 28.98 -1.18 2.26
CA ASN A 4 28.45 -1.02 0.92
C ASN A 4 27.02 -0.48 1.05
N LEU A 5 26.87 0.81 0.77
CA LEU A 5 25.61 1.55 0.79
C LEU A 5 24.50 0.78 0.08
N ALA A 6 24.77 0.05 -1.01
CA ALA A 6 23.77 -0.75 -1.71
C ALA A 6 22.94 -1.73 -0.83
N VAL A 7 23.49 -2.20 0.30
CA VAL A 7 22.81 -3.12 1.23
C VAL A 7 21.82 -2.41 2.16
N ARG A 8 22.08 -1.14 2.50
CA ARG A 8 21.20 -0.35 3.40
C ARG A 8 19.90 0.09 2.70
N TRP A 9 19.95 0.28 1.37
CA TRP A 9 18.94 1.01 0.59
C TRP A 9 18.12 0.12 -0.36
N TRP A 10 18.05 -1.19 -0.11
CA TRP A 10 17.34 -2.11 -1.00
C TRP A 10 15.89 -2.32 -0.55
N THR A 11 14.94 -1.64 -1.21
CA THR A 11 13.51 -1.96 -1.13
C THR A 11 13.12 -2.78 -2.36
N PRO A 12 12.38 -3.90 -2.23
CA PRO A 12 11.83 -4.63 -3.37
C PRO A 12 11.07 -3.71 -4.32
N VAL A 13 11.32 -3.84 -5.63
CA VAL A 13 10.67 -3.02 -6.67
C VAL A 13 9.14 -3.10 -6.58
N SER A 14 8.60 -4.26 -6.21
CA SER A 14 7.16 -4.43 -5.99
C SER A 14 6.60 -3.52 -4.89
N LEU A 15 7.32 -3.34 -3.78
CA LEU A 15 6.87 -2.45 -2.71
C LEU A 15 7.01 -0.98 -3.12
N ARG A 16 8.09 -0.61 -3.84
CA ARG A 16 8.25 0.74 -4.38
C ARG A 16 7.17 1.11 -5.40
N ALA A 17 6.81 0.16 -6.27
CA ALA A 17 5.72 0.33 -7.21
C ALA A 17 4.39 0.56 -6.49
N VAL A 18 4.08 -0.24 -5.47
CA VAL A 18 2.85 -0.06 -4.66
C VAL A 18 2.81 1.31 -3.99
N VAL A 19 3.92 1.80 -3.42
CA VAL A 19 3.97 3.15 -2.82
C VAL A 19 3.76 4.24 -3.88
N SER A 20 4.38 4.09 -5.06
CA SER A 20 4.23 5.05 -6.16
C SER A 20 2.79 5.13 -6.67
N PHE A 21 2.14 3.98 -6.88
CA PHE A 21 0.72 3.92 -7.22
C PHE A 21 -0.18 4.32 -6.04
N GLY A 22 0.28 4.12 -4.80
CA GLY A 22 -0.37 4.56 -3.57
C GLY A 22 -0.56 6.07 -3.52
N TRP A 23 0.45 6.85 -3.90
CA TRP A 23 0.32 8.31 -4.01
C TRP A 23 -0.75 8.76 -5.00
N ILE A 24 -0.77 8.14 -6.19
CA ILE A 24 -1.78 8.45 -7.22
C ILE A 24 -3.17 8.09 -6.70
N SER A 25 -3.29 6.88 -6.12
CA SER A 25 -4.52 6.38 -5.53
C SER A 25 -5.00 7.25 -4.36
N LEU A 26 -4.09 7.81 -3.56
CA LEU A 26 -4.43 8.68 -2.43
C LEU A 26 -5.08 9.98 -2.90
N MET A 27 -4.54 10.60 -3.97
CA MET A 27 -5.13 11.79 -4.57
C MET A 27 -6.53 11.50 -5.13
N ILE A 28 -6.71 10.34 -5.76
CA ILE A 28 -8.01 9.90 -6.28
C ILE A 28 -8.99 9.59 -5.15
N ALA A 29 -8.53 9.00 -4.04
CA ALA A 29 -9.37 8.75 -2.86
C ALA A 29 -9.84 10.05 -2.18
N LEU A 30 -9.01 11.11 -2.18
CA LEU A 30 -9.45 12.44 -1.73
C LEU A 30 -10.54 13.01 -2.64
N PHE A 31 -10.44 12.80 -3.95
CA PHE A 31 -11.50 13.17 -4.89
C PHE A 31 -12.79 12.35 -4.65
N MET A 32 -12.67 11.07 -4.29
CA MET A 32 -13.79 10.23 -3.87
C MET A 32 -14.53 10.82 -2.65
N CYS A 33 -13.79 11.34 -1.66
CA CYS A 33 -14.40 12.05 -0.52
C CYS A 33 -15.15 13.30 -0.99
N ALA A 34 -14.58 14.10 -1.88
CA ALA A 34 -15.22 15.31 -2.40
C ALA A 34 -16.54 14.98 -3.13
N VAL A 35 -16.55 13.94 -3.97
CA VAL A 35 -17.76 13.47 -4.67
C VAL A 35 -18.82 13.01 -3.67
N SER A 36 -18.44 12.23 -2.65
CA SER A 36 -19.38 11.78 -1.62
C SER A 36 -19.98 12.93 -0.83
N TRP A 37 -19.17 13.93 -0.49
CA TRP A 37 -19.63 15.12 0.21
C TRP A 37 -20.57 15.97 -0.64
N MET A 38 -20.23 16.21 -1.91
CA MET A 38 -21.08 16.99 -2.84
C MET A 38 -22.44 16.34 -3.08
N ARG A 39 -22.51 15.01 -3.00
CA ARG A 39 -23.75 14.24 -3.20
C ARG A 39 -24.52 14.00 -1.90
N GLY A 40 -24.06 14.53 -0.76
CA GLY A 40 -24.73 14.39 0.54
C GLY A 40 -24.77 12.96 1.07
N ASP A 41 -23.77 12.14 0.74
CA ASP A 41 -23.69 10.74 1.17
C ASP A 41 -22.70 10.57 2.33
N ASP A 42 -23.20 10.74 3.56
CA ASP A 42 -22.40 10.66 4.78
C ASP A 42 -21.78 9.26 4.99
N SER A 43 -22.50 8.20 4.60
CA SER A 43 -22.02 6.83 4.73
C SER A 43 -20.88 6.55 3.74
N GLY A 44 -21.08 6.89 2.45
CA GLY A 44 -20.03 6.78 1.44
C GLY A 44 -18.84 7.69 1.72
N LEU A 45 -19.07 8.88 2.30
CA LEU A 45 -18.01 9.78 2.75
C LEU A 45 -17.16 9.14 3.86
N THR A 46 -17.81 8.50 4.84
CA THR A 46 -17.11 7.78 5.92
C THR A 46 -16.27 6.65 5.37
N THR A 47 -16.81 5.82 4.47
CA THR A 47 -16.06 4.75 3.80
C THR A 47 -14.87 5.31 3.02
N ALA A 48 -15.06 6.43 2.29
CA ALA A 48 -13.99 7.07 1.55
C ALA A 48 -12.87 7.60 2.46
N PHE A 49 -13.20 8.19 3.61
CA PHE A 49 -12.19 8.58 4.59
C PHE A 49 -11.40 7.39 5.14
N MET A 50 -12.05 6.26 5.41
CA MET A 50 -11.34 5.05 5.83
C MET A 50 -10.38 4.54 4.75
N VAL A 51 -10.75 4.63 3.47
CA VAL A 51 -9.85 4.31 2.35
C VAL A 51 -8.64 5.26 2.35
N VAL A 52 -8.85 6.57 2.54
CA VAL A 52 -7.76 7.56 2.62
C VAL A 52 -6.80 7.24 3.77
N ILE A 53 -7.32 6.89 4.94
CA ILE A 53 -6.49 6.51 6.10
C ILE A 53 -5.66 5.26 5.79
N ALA A 54 -6.30 4.21 5.30
CA ALA A 54 -5.62 2.96 4.97
C ALA A 54 -4.54 3.16 3.89
N ASN A 55 -4.82 3.98 2.88
CA ASN A 55 -3.87 4.32 1.82
C ASN A 55 -2.69 5.15 2.34
N SER A 56 -2.97 6.15 3.19
CA SER A 56 -1.91 6.95 3.83
C SER A 56 -0.94 6.06 4.60
N VAL A 57 -1.44 5.05 5.32
CA VAL A 57 -0.59 4.08 6.00
C VAL A 57 0.31 3.33 5.01
N ILE A 58 -0.22 2.82 3.90
CA ILE A 58 0.58 2.14 2.87
C ILE A 58 1.70 3.03 2.34
N VAL A 59 1.40 4.30 2.06
CA VAL A 59 2.34 5.27 1.51
C VAL A 59 3.46 5.62 2.50
N PHE A 60 3.12 5.83 3.78
CA PHE A 60 4.09 6.32 4.77
C PHE A 60 4.79 5.22 5.59
N ILE A 61 4.28 4.00 5.60
CA ILE A 61 4.85 2.94 6.44
C ILE A 61 6.13 2.33 5.88
N LEU A 62 6.33 2.40 4.57
CA LEU A 62 7.46 1.77 3.88
C LEU A 62 8.65 2.74 3.87
N PRO A 63 9.68 2.53 4.72
CA PRO A 63 10.89 3.33 4.64
C PRO A 63 11.64 3.05 3.32
N GLU A 64 12.40 4.03 2.86
CA GLU A 64 13.31 3.86 1.71
C GLU A 64 14.39 2.80 1.98
N ASP A 65 14.68 2.54 3.26
CA ASP A 65 15.75 1.65 3.73
C ASP A 65 15.26 0.29 4.25
N VAL A 66 16.16 -0.70 4.19
CA VAL A 66 15.96 -2.04 4.79
C VAL A 66 15.79 -1.89 6.30
N PRO A 67 14.79 -2.53 6.93
CA PRO A 67 14.64 -2.47 8.37
C PRO A 67 15.82 -3.14 9.08
N ALA A 68 16.50 -2.41 9.97
CA ALA A 68 17.68 -2.90 10.71
C ALA A 68 17.39 -4.08 11.64
N ARG A 69 16.11 -4.32 11.95
CA ARG A 69 15.60 -5.42 12.78
C ARG A 69 14.28 -5.92 12.16
N PRO A 70 13.86 -7.17 12.42
CA PRO A 70 12.55 -7.64 12.01
C PRO A 70 11.45 -6.69 12.53
N VAL A 71 10.55 -6.25 11.65
CA VAL A 71 9.44 -5.33 11.95
C VAL A 71 8.10 -5.97 11.58
N PRO A 72 7.67 -7.01 12.32
CA PRO A 72 6.43 -7.74 12.04
C PRO A 72 5.19 -6.85 12.12
N GLU A 73 5.22 -5.82 12.96
CA GLU A 73 4.14 -4.84 13.09
C GLU A 73 3.94 -4.03 11.80
N LYS A 74 5.04 -3.60 11.15
CA LYS A 74 4.95 -2.89 9.87
C LYS A 74 4.42 -3.79 8.76
N PHE A 75 4.84 -5.06 8.76
CA PHE A 75 4.29 -6.05 7.83
C PHE A 75 2.79 -6.23 8.03
N ALA A 76 2.35 -6.46 9.27
CA ALA A 76 0.95 -6.65 9.61
C ALA A 76 0.11 -5.42 9.25
N LEU A 77 0.58 -4.22 9.61
CA LEU A 77 -0.11 -2.97 9.32
C LEU A 77 -0.22 -2.72 7.81
N PHE A 78 0.85 -2.96 7.03
CA PHE A 78 0.82 -2.83 5.57
C PHE A 78 -0.16 -3.81 4.92
N LEU A 79 -0.19 -5.06 5.41
CA LEU A 79 -1.09 -6.10 4.91
C LEU A 79 -2.56 -5.79 5.26
N VAL A 80 -2.84 -5.43 6.51
CA VAL A 80 -4.17 -5.04 6.97
C VAL A 80 -4.66 -3.81 6.21
N SER A 81 -3.82 -2.79 6.02
CA SER A 81 -4.19 -1.62 5.21
C SER A 81 -4.49 -1.99 3.76
N GLY A 82 -3.73 -2.89 3.14
CA GLY A 82 -4.01 -3.37 1.78
C GLY A 82 -5.35 -4.10 1.66
N VAL A 83 -5.64 -5.00 2.60
CA VAL A 83 -6.94 -5.72 2.66
C VAL A 83 -8.07 -4.72 2.90
N SER A 84 -7.94 -3.85 3.89
CA SER A 84 -8.94 -2.84 4.23
C SER A 84 -9.23 -1.91 3.06
N MET A 85 -8.21 -1.43 2.34
CA MET A 85 -8.43 -0.61 1.14
C MET A 85 -9.26 -1.35 0.09
N THR A 86 -8.97 -2.63 -0.15
CA THR A 86 -9.70 -3.44 -1.14
C THR A 86 -11.16 -3.61 -0.73
N VAL A 87 -11.39 -4.00 0.53
CA VAL A 87 -12.73 -4.24 1.07
C VAL A 87 -13.54 -2.95 1.13
N LEU A 88 -12.98 -1.87 1.67
CA LEU A 88 -13.67 -0.58 1.79
C LEU A 88 -14.02 0.02 0.42
N SER A 89 -13.14 -0.11 -0.57
CA SER A 89 -13.42 0.37 -1.94
C SER A 89 -14.55 -0.43 -2.60
N LEU A 90 -14.61 -1.74 -2.35
CA LEU A 90 -15.72 -2.56 -2.80
C LEU A 90 -17.02 -2.22 -2.07
N SER A 91 -16.97 -2.07 -0.74
CA SER A 91 -18.10 -1.65 0.08
C SER A 91 -18.65 -0.29 -0.35
N TYR A 92 -17.80 0.64 -0.75
CA TYR A 92 -18.21 1.93 -1.30
C TYR A 92 -19.06 1.77 -2.58
N ILE A 93 -18.62 0.92 -3.52
CA ILE A 93 -19.36 0.66 -4.77
C ILE A 93 -20.69 -0.03 -4.48
N LEU A 94 -20.70 -1.03 -3.59
CA LEU A 94 -21.91 -1.74 -3.21
C LEU A 94 -22.91 -0.82 -2.52
N HIS A 95 -22.44 0.01 -1.58
CA HIS A 95 -23.27 1.05 -0.94
C HIS A 95 -23.88 1.99 -1.98
N ARG A 96 -23.08 2.47 -2.94
CA ARG A 96 -23.57 3.33 -4.04
C ARG A 96 -24.64 2.66 -4.90
N ALA A 97 -24.51 1.36 -5.17
CA ALA A 97 -25.46 0.59 -5.96
C ALA A 97 -26.82 0.46 -5.27
N ASP A 98 -26.83 0.28 -3.95
CA ASP A 98 -28.04 0.07 -3.16
C ASP A 98 -28.64 1.39 -2.62
N SER A 99 -27.88 2.47 -2.62
CA SER A 99 -28.32 3.78 -2.13
C SER A 99 -29.22 4.53 -3.12
N SER A 100 -30.09 5.39 -2.59
CA SER A 100 -30.86 6.36 -3.39
C SER A 100 -30.00 7.41 -4.11
N VAL A 101 -28.73 7.54 -3.74
CA VAL A 101 -27.78 8.46 -4.38
C VAL A 101 -27.37 7.96 -5.77
N GLY A 102 -27.38 6.64 -5.95
CA GLY A 102 -27.11 5.97 -7.22
C GLY A 102 -25.63 5.87 -7.59
N LEU A 103 -25.31 4.80 -8.31
CA LEU A 103 -23.96 4.48 -8.77
C LEU A 103 -23.67 5.10 -10.13
N THR A 104 -22.54 5.79 -10.24
CA THR A 104 -22.09 6.45 -11.47
C THR A 104 -20.75 5.88 -11.94
N LEU A 105 -20.39 6.19 -13.19
CA LEU A 105 -19.08 5.84 -13.73
C LEU A 105 -17.95 6.47 -12.89
N VAL A 106 -18.15 7.68 -12.37
CA VAL A 106 -17.17 8.38 -11.52
C VAL A 106 -16.84 7.57 -10.27
N ASP A 107 -17.85 6.96 -9.63
CA ASP A 107 -17.66 6.16 -8.42
C ASP A 107 -16.72 4.96 -8.69
N TYR A 108 -16.86 4.32 -9.86
CA TYR A 108 -15.95 3.25 -10.28
C TYR A 108 -14.52 3.76 -10.54
N TRP A 109 -14.38 4.88 -11.25
CA TRP A 109 -13.06 5.47 -11.54
C TRP A 109 -12.33 5.89 -10.26
N THR A 110 -13.05 6.31 -9.23
CA THR A 110 -12.45 6.72 -7.96
C THR A 110 -12.13 5.55 -7.03
N ALA A 111 -12.97 4.51 -7.02
CA ALA A 111 -12.78 3.36 -6.14
C ALA A 111 -11.81 2.32 -6.70
N ALA A 112 -11.76 2.11 -8.02
CA ALA A 112 -10.94 1.07 -8.64
C ALA A 112 -9.43 1.23 -8.38
N PRO A 113 -8.82 2.43 -8.44
CA PRO A 113 -7.40 2.60 -8.12
C PRO A 113 -7.06 2.22 -6.67
N SER A 114 -7.95 2.55 -5.72
CA SER A 114 -7.79 2.16 -4.31
C SER A 114 -7.89 0.65 -4.13
N MET A 115 -8.84 0.02 -4.80
CA MET A 115 -9.01 -1.43 -4.79
C MET A 115 -7.78 -2.17 -5.37
N LEU A 116 -7.28 -1.71 -6.52
CA LEU A 116 -6.12 -2.31 -7.19
C LEU A 116 -4.83 -2.13 -6.38
N VAL A 117 -4.60 -0.94 -5.81
CA VAL A 117 -3.45 -0.69 -4.93
C VAL A 117 -3.53 -1.54 -3.67
N GLY A 118 -4.71 -1.67 -3.07
CA GLY A 118 -4.92 -2.54 -1.91
C GLY A 118 -4.56 -3.99 -2.21
N ALA A 119 -5.08 -4.55 -3.30
CA ALA A 119 -4.78 -5.92 -3.73
C ALA A 119 -3.28 -6.11 -4.07
N ALA A 120 -2.70 -5.14 -4.78
CA ALA A 120 -1.28 -5.15 -5.11
C ALA A 120 -0.39 -5.08 -3.86
N ALA A 121 -0.79 -4.29 -2.86
CA ALA A 121 -0.10 -4.21 -1.58
C ALA A 121 -0.08 -5.56 -0.86
N VAL A 122 -1.20 -6.27 -0.82
CA VAL A 122 -1.26 -7.63 -0.22
C VAL A 122 -0.31 -8.58 -0.96
N ILE A 123 -0.38 -8.62 -2.29
CA ILE A 123 0.49 -9.51 -3.09
C ILE A 123 1.97 -9.16 -2.89
N ALA A 124 2.31 -7.87 -2.93
CA ALA A 124 3.68 -7.39 -2.76
C ALA A 124 4.20 -7.67 -1.34
N ALA A 125 3.35 -7.51 -0.32
CA ALA A 125 3.66 -7.83 1.07
C ALA A 125 3.94 -9.32 1.23
N SER A 126 3.06 -10.19 0.74
CA SER A 126 3.23 -11.65 0.83
C SER A 126 4.53 -12.11 0.16
N ARG A 127 4.82 -11.60 -1.04
CA ARG A 127 6.07 -11.91 -1.78
C ARG A 127 7.31 -11.33 -1.11
N SER A 128 7.18 -10.20 -0.42
CA SER A 128 8.29 -9.50 0.24
C SER A 128 8.33 -9.70 1.74
N SER A 129 7.61 -10.69 2.28
CA SER A 129 7.52 -10.96 3.73
C SER A 129 8.90 -11.12 4.38
N ARG A 130 9.83 -11.73 3.66
CA ARG A 130 11.23 -11.89 4.07
C ARG A 130 11.98 -10.57 4.27
N TRP A 131 11.64 -9.52 3.50
CA TRP A 131 12.25 -8.20 3.63
C TRP A 131 11.86 -7.53 4.97
N PHE A 132 10.58 -7.64 5.37
CA PHE A 132 10.10 -7.14 6.66
C PHE A 132 10.72 -7.87 7.86
N MET A 133 11.17 -9.10 7.67
CA MET A 133 11.78 -9.91 8.73
C MET A 133 13.29 -9.68 8.89
N GLY A 134 13.94 -8.85 8.05
CA GLY A 134 15.32 -8.36 8.22
C GLY A 134 16.46 -9.40 8.15
N LYS A 135 16.18 -10.71 8.27
CA LYS A 135 17.19 -11.79 8.34
C LYS A 135 17.69 -12.25 6.97
N ALA A 136 16.82 -12.29 5.96
CA ALA A 136 17.20 -12.78 4.62
C ALA A 136 17.88 -11.70 3.77
N SER A 137 17.50 -10.43 3.91
CA SER A 137 18.15 -9.33 3.19
C SER A 137 19.58 -9.08 3.67
N THR A 138 19.85 -9.30 4.96
CA THR A 138 21.22 -9.27 5.50
C THR A 138 22.04 -10.47 5.01
N GLU A 139 21.50 -11.70 5.00
CA GLU A 139 22.20 -12.88 4.47
C GLU A 139 22.42 -12.85 2.95
N GLU A 140 21.43 -12.45 2.14
CA GLU A 140 21.59 -12.31 0.69
C GLU A 140 22.56 -11.18 0.33
N ALA A 141 22.53 -10.07 1.07
CA ALA A 141 23.52 -9.01 0.92
C ALA A 141 24.92 -9.47 1.33
N LEU A 142 25.07 -10.17 2.46
CA LEU A 142 26.35 -10.74 2.90
C LEU A 142 26.89 -11.77 1.90
N ASN A 143 26.02 -12.63 1.35
CA ASN A 143 26.39 -13.64 0.36
C ASN A 143 26.69 -13.02 -1.03
N GLY A 144 25.98 -11.97 -1.43
CA GLY A 144 26.29 -11.18 -2.63
C GLY A 144 27.63 -10.46 -2.51
N LEU A 145 27.92 -9.87 -1.34
CA LEU A 145 29.21 -9.27 -1.01
C LEU A 145 30.35 -10.31 -1.03
N ALA A 146 30.11 -11.52 -0.50
CA ALA A 146 31.09 -12.60 -0.50
C ALA A 146 31.45 -13.08 -1.92
N ARG A 147 30.50 -13.08 -2.86
CA ARG A 147 30.78 -13.41 -4.28
C ARG A 147 31.57 -12.32 -4.98
N SER A 148 31.26 -11.04 -4.73
CA SER A 148 31.98 -9.91 -5.35
C SER A 148 33.42 -9.73 -4.87
N ARG A 149 33.81 -10.34 -3.74
CA ARG A 149 35.19 -10.36 -3.22
C ARG A 149 36.02 -11.54 -3.72
N ARG A 150 35.38 -12.57 -4.29
CA ARG A 150 36.05 -13.75 -4.85
C ARG A 150 36.41 -13.60 -6.33
N HIS A 151 35.91 -12.56 -6.98
CA HIS A 151 36.27 -12.11 -8.32
C HIS A 151 36.87 -10.72 -8.22
#